data_AF-A0A4S4E6I9-F1
#
_entry.id   AF-A0A4S4E6I9-F1
#
_cell.length_a   1.000
_cell.length_b   1.000
_cell.length_c   1.000
_cell.angle_alpha   90.00
_cell.angle_beta   90.00
_cell.angle_gamma   90.00
#
_symmetry.space_group_name_H-M   'P 1'
#
loop_
_entity.id
_entity.type
_entity.pdbx_description
1 polymer ?
#
loop_
_entity_poly.entity_id
_entity_poly.type
_entity_poly.pdbx_seq_one_letter_code
_entity_poly.pdbx_strand_id
1 'polypeptide(L)'
;MEEIQFVSTSTVQPTSESTDKRIELTPWDLQLLLLGPIQKGLLFLKPTPQLLANTIVDHLKISFSRTLDFFPILAGRLCVVKNDDDTSSFFIDCNNAGAHFVHAVAENANVSDILGPVYVS
;
A
#
# COMPACT_ATOMS: atom_id res chain seq x y z
N MET A 1 -0.98 -25.55 -0.56
CA MET A 1 -0.70 -24.11 -0.71
C MET A 1 -1.26 -23.75 -2.06
N GLU A 2 -2.32 -22.95 -2.10
CA GLU A 2 -2.94 -22.55 -3.36
C GLU A 2 -1.99 -21.70 -4.17
N GLU A 3 -1.96 -21.91 -5.48
CA GLU A 3 -1.05 -21.21 -6.37
C GLU A 3 -1.58 -19.80 -6.65
N ILE A 4 -0.97 -18.80 -5.99
CA ILE A 4 -1.21 -17.39 -6.27
C ILE A 4 -0.43 -17.04 -7.54
N GLN A 5 -1.13 -16.66 -8.60
CA GLN A 5 -0.52 -16.19 -9.84
C GLN A 5 -0.38 -14.66 -9.82
N PHE A 6 0.86 -14.17 -9.82
CA PHE A 6 1.13 -12.74 -9.97
C PHE A 6 0.92 -12.32 -11.43
N VAL A 7 -0.02 -11.41 -11.66
CA VAL A 7 -0.37 -10.92 -13.01
C VAL A 7 0.45 -9.69 -13.38
N SER A 8 0.50 -8.70 -12.49
CA SER A 8 1.28 -7.48 -12.72
C SER A 8 1.67 -6.79 -11.43
N THR A 9 2.79 -6.07 -11.47
CA THR A 9 3.19 -5.12 -10.44
C THR A 9 3.41 -3.76 -11.10
N SER A 10 2.92 -2.71 -10.47
CA SER A 10 3.12 -1.34 -10.92
C SER A 10 3.28 -0.40 -9.73
N THR A 11 3.93 0.73 -9.93
CA THR A 11 3.95 1.82 -8.97
C THR A 11 2.90 2.84 -9.38
N VAL A 12 1.91 3.08 -8.52
CA VAL A 12 0.89 4.10 -8.73
C VAL A 12 1.39 5.41 -8.13
N GLN A 13 1.50 6.41 -8.99
CA GLN A 13 1.92 7.75 -8.59
C GLN A 13 0.69 8.68 -8.50
N PRO A 14 0.78 9.74 -7.68
CA PRO A 14 -0.19 10.83 -7.72
C PRO A 14 -0.26 11.48 -9.10
N THR A 15 -1.37 12.15 -9.39
CA THR A 15 -1.59 12.83 -10.68
C THR A 15 -0.90 14.20 -10.73
N SER A 16 -0.74 14.82 -9.57
CA SER A 16 -0.11 16.13 -9.39
C SER A 16 1.41 16.01 -9.21
N GLU A 17 2.12 17.09 -9.54
CA GLU A 17 3.57 17.17 -9.31
C GLU A 17 3.89 17.22 -7.81
N SER A 18 5.11 16.78 -7.45
CA SER A 18 5.53 16.81 -6.05
C SER A 18 5.65 18.24 -5.57
N THR A 19 5.26 18.47 -4.32
CA THR A 19 5.52 19.75 -3.64
C THR A 19 6.85 19.73 -2.87
N ASP A 20 7.67 18.69 -3.08
CA ASP A 20 8.93 18.40 -2.38
C ASP A 20 8.85 18.73 -0.88
N LYS A 21 7.80 18.20 -0.26
CA LYS A 21 7.45 18.52 1.13
C LYS A 21 8.02 17.48 2.07
N ARG A 22 8.85 17.94 2.99
CA ARG A 22 9.31 17.16 4.14
C ARG A 22 8.28 17.24 5.27
N ILE A 23 7.94 16.09 5.85
CA ILE A 23 7.04 15.98 7.02
C ILE A 23 7.79 15.29 8.15
N GLU A 24 8.05 16.01 9.24
CA GLU A 24 8.67 15.45 10.45
C GLU A 24 7.69 14.53 11.18
N LEU A 25 8.22 13.43 11.73
CA LEU A 25 7.43 12.52 12.56
C LEU A 25 7.30 13.07 13.99
N THR A 26 6.11 12.92 14.57
CA THR A 26 5.91 13.24 15.99
C THR A 26 6.50 12.13 16.88
N PRO A 27 6.74 12.39 18.17
CA PRO A 27 7.16 11.34 19.10
C PRO A 27 6.22 10.13 19.15
N TRP A 28 4.93 10.32 18.86
CA TRP A 28 3.95 9.22 18.82
C TRP A 28 4.12 8.38 17.56
N ASP A 29 4.39 9.01 16.42
CA ASP A 29 4.66 8.29 15.18
C ASP A 29 5.91 7.41 15.31
N LEU A 30 6.96 7.91 15.98
CA LEU A 30 8.20 7.17 16.23
C LEU A 30 7.97 5.90 17.05
N GLN A 31 7.08 5.94 18.05
CA GLN A 31 6.74 4.75 18.84
C GLN A 31 6.05 3.68 17.98
N LEU A 32 5.24 4.11 17.01
CA LEU A 32 4.51 3.20 16.12
C LEU A 32 5.39 2.53 15.06
N LEU A 33 6.55 3.13 14.72
CA LEU A 33 7.50 2.50 13.78
C LEU A 33 7.99 1.13 14.26
N LEU A 34 8.01 0.90 15.57
CA LEU A 34 8.43 -0.37 16.18
C LEU A 34 7.42 -1.51 15.97
N LEU A 35 6.17 -1.20 15.63
CA LEU A 35 5.10 -2.19 15.46
C LEU A 35 5.08 -2.84 14.07
N GLY A 36 5.88 -2.32 13.13
CA GLY A 36 5.92 -2.81 11.75
C GLY A 36 4.70 -2.39 10.90
N PRO A 37 4.69 -2.77 9.61
CA PRO A 37 3.65 -2.36 8.68
C PRO A 37 2.32 -3.06 8.99
N ILE A 38 1.25 -2.27 9.09
CA ILE A 38 -0.12 -2.79 9.28
C ILE A 38 -0.56 -3.52 8.01
N GLN A 39 -0.97 -4.78 8.16
CA GLN A 39 -1.52 -5.60 7.08
C GLN A 39 -3.03 -5.77 7.30
N LYS A 40 -3.84 -5.23 6.38
CA LYS A 40 -5.30 -5.33 6.39
C LYS A 40 -5.81 -5.67 4.98
N GLY A 41 -6.89 -6.42 4.91
CA GLY A 41 -7.55 -6.80 3.67
C GLY A 41 -9.06 -6.58 3.74
N LEU A 42 -9.70 -6.49 2.58
CA LEU A 42 -11.14 -6.43 2.41
C LEU A 42 -11.57 -7.55 1.46
N LEU A 43 -12.67 -8.22 1.77
CA LEU A 43 -13.29 -9.24 0.92
C LEU A 43 -14.55 -8.68 0.30
N PHE A 44 -14.66 -8.79 -1.02
CA PHE A 44 -15.82 -8.37 -1.78
C PHE A 44 -16.45 -9.58 -2.47
N LEU A 45 -17.78 -9.55 -2.61
CA LEU A 45 -18.49 -10.54 -3.41
C LEU A 45 -18.05 -10.42 -4.88
N LYS A 46 -18.01 -11.56 -5.58
CA LYS A 46 -17.64 -11.59 -6.98
C LYS A 46 -18.60 -10.69 -7.78
N PRO A 47 -18.08 -9.72 -8.55
CA PRO A 47 -18.92 -8.81 -9.32
C PRO A 47 -19.70 -9.57 -10.40
N THR A 48 -20.85 -9.01 -10.81
CA THR A 48 -21.61 -9.55 -11.93
C THR A 48 -20.78 -9.48 -13.22
N PRO A 49 -21.02 -10.37 -14.21
CA PRO A 49 -20.17 -10.52 -15.41
C PRO A 49 -19.94 -9.25 -16.24
N GLN A 50 -20.75 -8.20 -16.04
CA GLN A 50 -20.65 -6.92 -16.74
C GLN A 50 -19.46 -6.07 -16.25
N LEU A 51 -18.93 -6.35 -15.05
CA LEU A 51 -17.72 -5.74 -14.52
C LEU A 51 -16.52 -6.66 -14.81
N LEU A 52 -15.89 -6.46 -15.96
CA LEU A 52 -14.68 -7.19 -16.33
C LEU A 52 -13.56 -6.90 -15.32
N ALA A 53 -12.83 -7.93 -14.90
CA ALA A 53 -11.77 -7.83 -13.89
C ALA A 53 -10.72 -6.75 -14.24
N ASN A 54 -10.37 -6.61 -15.53
CA ASN A 54 -9.45 -5.58 -16.01
C ASN A 54 -9.98 -4.17 -15.73
N THR A 55 -11.29 -3.95 -15.92
CA THR A 55 -11.94 -2.66 -15.65
C THR A 55 -11.84 -2.29 -14.18
N ILE A 56 -11.95 -3.26 -13.26
CA ILE A 56 -11.81 -3.01 -11.81
C ILE A 56 -10.38 -2.63 -11.46
N VAL A 57 -9.39 -3.37 -11.96
CA VAL A 57 -7.97 -3.09 -11.68
C VAL A 57 -7.59 -1.70 -12.16
N ASP A 58 -8.01 -1.31 -13.36
CA ASP A 58 -7.75 0.02 -13.91
C ASP A 58 -8.45 1.11 -13.09
N HIS A 59 -9.73 0.91 -12.73
CA HIS A 59 -10.45 1.84 -11.87
C HIS A 59 -9.80 2.00 -10.50
N LEU A 60 -9.30 0.92 -9.90
CA LEU A 60 -8.58 0.97 -8.62
C LEU A 60 -7.27 1.75 -8.75
N LYS A 61 -6.49 1.54 -9.83
CA LYS A 61 -5.26 2.31 -10.06
C LYS A 61 -5.55 3.80 -10.23
N ILE A 62 -6.57 4.16 -11.02
CA ILE A 62 -6.95 5.56 -11.28
C ILE A 62 -7.46 6.22 -10.00
N SER A 63 -8.35 5.56 -9.25
CA SER A 63 -8.88 6.11 -8.00
C SER A 63 -7.80 6.23 -6.92
N PHE A 64 -6.88 5.25 -6.87
CA PHE A 64 -5.74 5.29 -5.96
C PHE A 64 -4.78 6.43 -6.31
N SER A 65 -4.42 6.61 -7.57
CA SER A 65 -3.61 7.74 -8.07
C SER A 65 -4.19 9.08 -7.64
N ARG A 66 -5.50 9.30 -7.85
CA ARG A 66 -6.20 10.52 -7.41
C ARG A 66 -6.23 10.69 -5.89
N THR A 67 -6.31 9.59 -5.14
CA THR A 67 -6.29 9.64 -3.68
C THR A 67 -4.90 10.03 -3.16
N LEU A 68 -3.83 9.58 -3.81
CA LEU A 68 -2.46 9.96 -3.45
C LEU A 68 -2.20 11.47 -3.54
N ASP A 69 -2.93 12.19 -4.42
CA ASP A 69 -2.87 13.66 -4.48
C ASP A 69 -3.29 14.33 -3.15
N PHE A 70 -4.22 13.72 -2.41
CA PHE A 70 -4.69 14.24 -1.11
C PHE A 70 -3.87 13.74 0.07
N PHE A 71 -3.17 12.61 -0.08
CA PHE A 71 -2.39 11.95 0.96
C PHE A 71 -0.94 11.76 0.52
N PRO A 72 -0.17 12.85 0.36
CA PRO A 72 1.19 12.80 -0.21
C PRO A 72 2.15 11.92 0.59
N ILE A 73 1.93 11.76 1.90
CA ILE A 73 2.70 10.84 2.76
C ILE A 73 2.69 9.38 2.26
N LEU A 74 1.62 8.94 1.59
CA LEU A 74 1.46 7.57 1.12
C LEU A 74 2.22 7.32 -0.19
N ALA A 75 2.56 8.39 -0.93
CA ALA A 75 3.39 8.33 -2.13
C ALA A 75 4.85 8.71 -1.88
N GLY A 76 5.21 9.07 -0.64
CA GLY A 76 6.56 9.47 -0.25
C GLY A 76 7.45 8.32 0.16
N ARG A 77 8.56 8.64 0.84
CA ARG A 77 9.49 7.68 1.44
C ARG A 77 9.83 8.06 2.87
N LEU A 78 9.90 7.06 3.74
CA LEU A 78 10.45 7.23 5.09
C LEU A 78 11.97 7.36 4.98
N CYS A 79 12.49 8.46 5.48
CA CYS A 79 13.91 8.79 5.46
C CYS A 79 14.46 8.92 6.88
N VAL A 80 15.77 8.69 7.01
CA VAL A 80 16.50 8.82 8.27
C VAL A 80 17.71 9.71 8.06
N VAL A 81 17.95 10.62 9.00
CA VAL A 81 19.15 11.47 9.07
C VAL A 81 19.84 11.18 10.39
N LYS A 82 21.15 10.90 10.33
CA LYS A 82 21.98 10.79 11.52
C LYS A 82 22.37 12.20 11.97
N ASN A 83 22.25 12.45 13.26
CA ASN A 83 22.61 13.72 13.89
C ASN A 83 24.03 13.62 14.48
N ASP A 84 24.65 14.76 14.81
CA ASP A 84 26.01 14.83 15.34
C ASP A 84 26.15 14.29 16.79
N ASP A 85 25.02 14.05 17.47
CA ASP A 85 24.93 13.59 18.86
C ASP A 85 24.61 12.08 18.99
N ASP A 86 24.97 11.28 17.98
CA ASP A 86 24.66 9.84 17.86
C ASP A 86 23.15 9.50 17.83
N THR A 87 22.27 10.50 17.70
CA THR A 87 20.83 10.26 17.51
C THR A 87 20.44 10.21 16.03
N SER A 88 19.19 9.82 15.74
CA SER A 88 18.65 9.79 14.38
C SER A 88 17.28 10.44 14.32
N SER A 89 17.08 11.27 13.30
CA SER A 89 15.82 11.95 13.00
C SER A 89 15.12 11.24 11.84
N PHE A 90 13.81 11.05 11.95
CA PHE A 90 12.99 10.41 10.91
C PHE A 90 11.97 11.39 10.35
N PHE A 91 11.80 11.36 9.04
CA PHE A 91 10.83 12.19 8.33
C PHE A 91 10.31 11.46 7.10
N ILE A 92 9.19 11.94 6.57
CA ILE A 92 8.66 11.49 5.29
C ILE A 92 9.04 12.52 4.22
N ASP A 93 9.75 12.06 3.21
CA ASP A 93 10.02 12.80 1.98
C ASP A 93 8.85 12.58 1.00
N CYS A 94 8.02 13.60 0.78
CA CYS A 94 6.87 13.53 -0.13
C CYS A 94 7.32 13.74 -1.60
N ASN A 95 8.19 12.87 -2.08
CA ASN A 95 8.83 12.93 -3.40
C ASN A 95 8.02 12.28 -4.55
N ASN A 96 6.74 11.98 -4.32
CA ASN A 96 5.86 11.32 -5.29
C ASN A 96 6.45 10.03 -5.92
N ALA A 97 7.33 9.33 -5.20
CA ALA A 97 7.87 8.04 -5.64
C ALA A 97 6.78 6.96 -5.76
N GLY A 98 5.57 7.24 -5.31
CA GLY A 98 4.37 6.44 -5.52
C GLY A 98 4.29 5.22 -4.60
N ALA A 99 3.18 4.50 -4.72
CA ALA A 99 2.87 3.34 -3.91
C ALA A 99 2.82 2.08 -4.78
N HIS A 100 3.30 0.96 -4.24
CA HIS A 100 3.25 -0.33 -4.92
C HIS A 100 1.81 -0.83 -5.06
N PHE A 101 1.46 -1.27 -6.26
CA PHE A 101 0.19 -1.90 -6.59
C PHE A 101 0.45 -3.25 -7.25
N VAL A 102 0.01 -4.33 -6.61
CA VAL A 102 0.18 -5.71 -7.08
C VAL A 102 -1.18 -6.29 -7.43
N HIS A 103 -1.30 -6.82 -8.65
CA HIS A 103 -2.46 -7.59 -9.09
C HIS A 103 -2.07 -9.06 -9.19
N ALA A 104 -2.79 -9.90 -8.46
CA ALA A 104 -2.64 -11.34 -8.46
C ALA A 104 -4.01 -12.02 -8.54
N VAL A 105 -4.01 -13.25 -9.05
CA VAL A 105 -5.20 -14.09 -9.22
C VAL A 105 -4.97 -15.40 -8.47
N ALA A 106 -6.01 -15.87 -7.79
CA ALA A 106 -6.04 -17.19 -7.17
C ALA A 106 -7.30 -17.90 -7.67
N GLU A 107 -7.16 -18.76 -8.68
CA GLU A 107 -8.31 -19.38 -9.36
C GLU A 107 -9.03 -20.42 -8.50
N ASN A 108 -8.27 -21.06 -7.59
CA ASN A 108 -8.78 -22.15 -6.77
C ASN A 108 -9.16 -21.73 -5.35
N ALA A 109 -9.04 -20.43 -5.01
CA ALA A 109 -9.31 -19.93 -3.67
C ALA A 109 -10.81 -19.83 -3.35
N ASN A 110 -11.20 -20.33 -2.18
CA ASN A 110 -12.55 -20.20 -1.63
C ASN A 110 -12.56 -19.24 -0.42
N VAL A 111 -13.71 -18.60 -0.18
CA VAL A 111 -13.96 -17.81 1.04
C VAL A 111 -13.75 -18.66 2.30
N SER A 112 -14.04 -19.96 2.25
CA SER A 112 -13.77 -20.88 3.36
C SER A 112 -12.28 -20.98 3.73
N ASP A 113 -11.37 -20.77 2.78
CA ASP A 113 -9.92 -20.84 3.04
C ASP A 113 -9.42 -19.61 3.80
N ILE A 114 -10.18 -18.51 3.75
CA ILE A 114 -9.87 -17.25 4.44
C ILE A 114 -10.56 -17.19 5.80
N LEU A 115 -11.80 -17.68 5.90
CA LEU A 115 -12.57 -17.69 7.15
C LEU A 115 -12.28 -18.91 8.02
N GLY A 116 -11.65 -19.94 7.46
CA GLY A 116 -11.26 -21.15 8.18
C GLY A 116 -10.24 -20.86 9.28
N PRO A 117 -10.19 -21.70 10.33
CA PRO A 117 -9.19 -21.54 11.37
C PRO A 117 -7.79 -21.65 10.76
N VAL A 118 -6.94 -20.67 11.02
CA VAL A 118 -5.51 -20.78 10.74
C VAL A 118 -4.99 -21.90 11.64
N TYR A 119 -4.79 -23.09 11.09
CA TYR A 119 -4.06 -24.14 11.80
C TYR A 119 -2.62 -23.66 11.94
N VAL A 120 -2.32 -23.02 13.07
CA VAL A 120 -0.96 -22.75 13.50
C VAL A 120 -0.49 -24.02 14.20
N SER A 121 0.25 -24.87 13.48
CA SER A 121 1.00 -25.99 14.06
C SER A 121 2.27 -25.51 14.71
#